data_AF-A0A3S8U8Z7-F1
#
_entry.id   AF-A0A3S8U8Z7-F1
#
_cell.length_a   1.000
_cell.length_b   1.000
_cell.length_c   1.000
_cell.angle_alpha   90.00
_cell.angle_beta   90.00
_cell.angle_gamma   90.00
#
_symmetry.space_group_name_H-M   'P 1'
#
loop_
_entity.id
_entity.type
_entity.pdbx_description
1 polymer ?
#
loop_
_entity_poly.entity_id
_entity_poly.type
_entity_poly.pdbx_seq_one_letter_code
_entity_poly.pdbx_strand_id
1 'polypeptide(L)'
;MQQLTPSLITALFGFAIGIFLVLSLIEKPVWKLMWQPRAVDVPDGMVRTIHSQLKRVIHLLPPTMITTVISLICLLVLQVFQSGFAALALAVLLIFAGQQILIMLALKQGIEGVDLVASDAGIGRVRDGLGALALLHHRGLLSMASGLAAQMCFLVL
;
A
#
# COMPACT_ATOMS: atom_id res chain seq x y z
N MET A 1 1.55 -23.61 -19.02
CA MET A 1 1.61 -22.15 -18.76
C MET A 1 0.37 -21.60 -18.05
N GLN A 2 -0.84 -22.12 -18.31
CA GLN A 2 -2.09 -21.60 -17.71
C GLN A 2 -2.15 -21.59 -16.17
N GLN A 3 -1.45 -22.50 -15.47
CA GLN A 3 -1.41 -22.52 -14.00
C GLN A 3 -0.33 -21.62 -13.36
N LEU A 4 0.63 -21.11 -14.16
CA LEU A 4 1.74 -20.31 -13.63
C LEU A 4 1.29 -18.87 -13.36
N THR A 5 0.51 -18.27 -14.26
CA THR A 5 0.03 -16.88 -14.13
C THR A 5 -0.72 -16.65 -12.81
N PRO A 6 -1.75 -17.45 -12.46
CA PRO A 6 -2.50 -17.21 -11.23
C PRO A 6 -1.67 -17.43 -9.96
N SER A 7 -0.72 -18.37 -10.00
CA SER A 7 0.22 -18.63 -8.90
C SER A 7 1.15 -17.44 -8.67
N LEU A 8 1.68 -16.85 -9.75
CA LEU A 8 2.54 -15.66 -9.68
C LEU A 8 1.77 -14.43 -9.18
N ILE A 9 0.53 -14.22 -9.66
CA ILE A 9 -0.35 -13.15 -9.18
C ILE A 9 -0.58 -13.29 -7.68
N THR A 10 -0.94 -14.48 -7.22
CA THR A 10 -1.18 -14.79 -5.80
C THR A 10 0.08 -14.55 -4.96
N ALA A 11 1.24 -14.99 -5.44
CA ALA A 11 2.53 -14.78 -4.77
C ALA A 11 2.90 -13.30 -4.67
N LEU A 12 2.71 -12.51 -5.73
CA LEU A 12 2.98 -11.06 -5.72
C LEU A 12 2.03 -10.29 -4.81
N PHE A 13 0.75 -10.65 -4.78
CA PHE A 13 -0.18 -10.09 -3.81
C PHE A 13 0.25 -10.41 -2.37
N GLY A 14 0.58 -11.68 -2.09
CA GLY A 14 1.09 -12.10 -0.78
C GLY A 14 2.37 -11.35 -0.37
N PHE A 15 3.30 -11.17 -1.30
CA PHE A 15 4.51 -10.39 -1.09
C PHE A 15 4.20 -8.92 -0.75
N ALA A 16 3.33 -8.27 -1.52
CA ALA A 16 2.92 -6.89 -1.29
C ALA A 16 2.20 -6.71 0.07
N ILE A 17 1.32 -7.66 0.43
CA ILE A 17 0.67 -7.70 1.75
C ILE A 17 1.71 -7.80 2.86
N GLY A 18 2.73 -8.67 2.71
CA GLY A 18 3.81 -8.81 3.68
C GLY A 18 4.55 -7.49 3.93
N ILE A 19 4.88 -6.75 2.86
CA ILE A 19 5.51 -5.42 2.97
C ILE A 19 4.62 -4.46 3.75
N PHE A 20 3.36 -4.31 3.35
CA PHE A 20 2.45 -3.38 4.01
C PHE A 20 2.12 -3.77 5.45
N LEU A 21 2.11 -5.07 5.77
CA LEU A 21 1.91 -5.55 7.13
C LEU A 21 3.09 -5.15 8.03
N VAL A 22 4.33 -5.30 7.55
CA VAL A 22 5.52 -4.86 8.29
C VAL A 22 5.47 -3.34 8.54
N LEU A 23 5.09 -2.54 7.54
CA LEU A 23 4.92 -1.10 7.71
C LEU A 23 3.83 -0.77 8.74
N SER A 24 2.69 -1.44 8.65
CA SER A 24 1.58 -1.29 9.58
C SER A 24 1.99 -1.61 11.03
N LEU A 25 2.86 -2.61 11.24
CA LEU A 25 3.41 -2.94 12.55
C LEU A 25 4.34 -1.86 13.11
N ILE A 26 5.20 -1.27 12.26
CA ILE A 26 6.06 -0.14 12.64
C ILE A 26 5.18 1.06 13.02
N GLU A 27 4.09 1.28 12.30
CA GLU A 27 3.17 2.41 12.48
C GLU A 27 2.14 2.22 13.59
N LYS A 28 2.02 1.01 14.14
CA LYS A 28 1.04 0.68 15.19
C LYS A 28 0.95 1.70 16.33
N PRO A 29 2.07 2.24 16.85
CA PRO A 29 2.01 3.22 17.94
C PRO A 29 1.37 4.56 17.54
N VAL A 30 1.29 4.86 16.25
CA VAL A 30 0.82 6.14 15.70
C VAL A 30 -0.45 6.01 14.86
N TRP A 31 -1.10 4.84 14.82
CA TRP A 31 -2.33 4.64 14.04
C TRP A 31 -3.43 5.65 14.33
N LYS A 32 -3.55 6.12 15.58
CA LYS A 32 -4.52 7.16 15.94
C LYS A 32 -4.34 8.44 15.12
N LEU A 33 -3.10 8.77 14.74
CA LEU A 33 -2.78 9.94 13.94
C LEU A 33 -3.31 9.85 12.51
N MET A 34 -3.63 8.64 12.00
CA MET A 34 -4.25 8.46 10.68
C MET A 34 -5.61 9.14 10.58
N TRP A 35 -6.35 9.18 11.69
CA TRP A 35 -7.70 9.74 11.77
C TRP A 35 -7.76 11.02 12.60
N GLN A 36 -6.85 11.16 13.56
CA GLN A 36 -6.77 12.30 14.47
C GLN A 36 -5.31 12.78 14.57
N PRO A 37 -4.82 13.55 13.58
CA PRO A 37 -3.42 13.99 13.55
C PRO A 37 -2.99 14.75 14.80
N ARG A 38 -3.93 15.39 15.50
CA ARG A 38 -3.68 16.17 16.73
C ARG A 38 -4.02 15.42 18.01
N ALA A 39 -4.15 14.10 17.98
CA ALA A 39 -4.45 13.31 19.17
C ALA A 39 -3.34 13.48 20.23
N VAL A 40 -3.69 14.01 21.40
CA VAL A 40 -2.76 14.43 22.46
C VAL A 40 -2.17 13.22 23.20
N ASP A 41 -2.80 12.06 23.09
CA ASP A 41 -2.43 10.81 23.73
C ASP A 41 -1.26 10.07 23.06
N VAL A 42 -0.81 10.53 21.87
CA VAL A 42 0.39 10.02 21.21
C VAL A 42 1.60 10.89 21.61
N PRO A 43 2.60 10.37 22.34
CA PRO A 43 3.74 11.17 22.78
C PRO A 43 4.58 11.70 21.60
N ASP A 44 4.97 12.97 21.64
CA ASP A 44 5.77 13.60 20.57
C ASP A 44 7.07 12.86 20.27
N GLY A 45 7.75 12.36 21.31
CA GLY A 45 8.97 11.56 21.14
C GLY A 45 8.74 10.28 20.34
N MET A 46 7.57 9.64 20.52
CA MET A 46 7.17 8.46 19.76
C MET A 46 6.88 8.83 18.30
N VAL A 47 6.15 9.92 18.06
CA VAL A 47 5.87 10.44 16.71
C VAL A 47 7.16 10.68 15.94
N ARG A 48 8.13 11.38 16.56
CA ARG A 48 9.42 11.68 15.92
C ARG A 48 10.24 10.42 15.66
N THR A 49 10.20 9.46 16.58
CA THR A 49 10.89 8.17 16.42
C THR A 49 10.35 7.42 15.21
N ILE A 50 9.04 7.21 15.13
CA ILE A 50 8.41 6.51 14.00
C ILE A 50 8.63 7.29 12.69
N HIS A 51 8.47 8.61 12.70
CA HIS A 51 8.75 9.44 11.53
C HIS A 51 10.19 9.24 11.02
N SER A 52 11.18 9.25 11.92
CA SER A 52 12.58 9.03 11.55
C SER A 52 12.85 7.63 10.98
N GLN A 53 12.16 6.61 11.49
CA GLN A 53 12.24 5.24 10.98
C GLN A 53 11.66 5.17 9.57
N LEU A 54 10.43 5.66 9.37
CA LEU A 54 9.78 5.64 8.06
C LEU A 54 10.56 6.45 7.03
N LYS A 55 11.12 7.61 7.40
CA LYS A 55 11.95 8.42 6.51
C LYS A 55 13.19 7.69 5.97
N ARG A 56 13.76 6.74 6.74
CA ARG A 56 14.86 5.90 6.27
C ARG A 56 14.41 4.88 5.23
N VAL A 57 13.19 4.36 5.37
CA VAL A 57 12.67 3.27 4.51
C VAL A 57 11.94 3.83 3.27
N ILE A 58 11.45 5.08 3.31
CA ILE A 58 10.65 5.70 2.24
C ILE A 58 11.38 5.84 0.91
N HIS A 59 12.71 5.77 0.89
CA HIS A 59 13.50 5.81 -0.35
C HIS A 59 13.64 4.43 -1.01
N LEU A 60 13.49 3.35 -0.25
CA LEU A 60 13.64 1.97 -0.73
C LEU A 60 12.29 1.38 -1.17
N LEU A 61 11.21 1.75 -0.50
CA LEU A 61 9.87 1.20 -0.75
C LEU A 61 9.25 1.57 -2.11
N PRO A 62 9.30 2.83 -2.59
CA PRO A 62 8.57 3.22 -3.79
C PRO A 62 9.01 2.44 -5.04
N PRO A 63 10.31 2.25 -5.34
CA PRO A 63 10.72 1.46 -6.51
C PRO A 63 10.21 0.01 -6.44
N THR A 64 10.33 -0.66 -5.28
CA THR A 64 9.89 -2.04 -5.09
C THR A 64 8.36 -2.16 -5.18
N MET A 65 7.63 -1.22 -4.62
CA MET A 65 6.16 -1.23 -4.67
C MET A 65 5.64 -0.92 -6.08
N ILE A 66 6.23 0.06 -6.77
CA ILE A 66 5.87 0.39 -8.16
C ILE A 66 6.11 -0.81 -9.07
N THR A 67 7.28 -1.45 -8.98
CA THR A 67 7.59 -2.64 -9.77
C THR A 67 6.62 -3.79 -9.47
N THR A 68 6.32 -4.05 -8.20
CA THR A 68 5.34 -5.08 -7.79
C THR A 68 3.95 -4.80 -8.37
N VAL A 69 3.47 -3.55 -8.28
CA VAL A 69 2.15 -3.15 -8.80
C VAL A 69 2.09 -3.26 -10.32
N ILE A 70 3.13 -2.79 -11.03
CA ILE A 70 3.20 -2.92 -12.49
C ILE A 70 3.20 -4.40 -12.89
N SER A 71 4.00 -5.24 -12.23
CA SER A 71 4.01 -6.68 -12.49
C SER A 71 2.64 -7.32 -12.26
N LEU A 72 1.94 -6.96 -11.17
CA LEU A 72 0.57 -7.41 -10.92
C LEU A 72 -0.39 -6.99 -12.04
N ILE A 73 -0.35 -5.73 -12.47
CA ILE A 73 -1.19 -5.24 -13.57
C ILE A 73 -0.91 -6.02 -14.86
N CYS A 74 0.36 -6.18 -15.23
CA CYS A 74 0.74 -6.94 -16.42
C CYS A 74 0.26 -8.40 -16.37
N LEU A 75 0.39 -9.05 -15.22
CA LEU A 75 -0.06 -10.44 -15.06
C LEU A 75 -1.58 -10.56 -15.03
N LEU A 76 -2.30 -9.62 -14.43
CA LEU A 76 -3.77 -9.59 -14.45
C LEU A 76 -4.30 -9.35 -15.86
N VAL A 77 -3.65 -8.48 -16.65
CA VAL A 77 -3.96 -8.31 -18.07
C VAL A 77 -3.73 -9.63 -18.82
N LEU A 78 -2.58 -10.28 -18.61
CA LEU A 78 -2.30 -11.59 -19.20
C LEU A 78 -3.34 -12.65 -18.79
N GLN A 79 -3.79 -12.64 -17.53
CA GLN A 79 -4.84 -13.53 -17.03
C GLN A 79 -6.16 -13.32 -17.78
N VAL A 80 -6.57 -12.07 -18.00
CA VAL A 80 -7.78 -11.74 -18.79
C VAL A 80 -7.69 -12.31 -20.22
N PHE A 81 -6.53 -12.17 -20.87
CA PHE A 81 -6.31 -12.75 -22.20
C PHE A 81 -6.36 -14.29 -22.16
N GLN A 82 -5.71 -14.92 -21.18
CA GLN A 82 -5.68 -16.38 -21.04
C GLN A 82 -7.05 -16.97 -20.69
N SER A 83 -7.89 -16.22 -19.98
CA SER A 83 -9.26 -16.62 -19.63
C SER A 83 -10.29 -16.26 -20.70
N GLY A 84 -9.87 -15.85 -21.91
CA GLY A 84 -10.79 -15.48 -22.99
C GLY A 84 -11.74 -14.34 -22.62
N PHE A 85 -11.26 -13.35 -21.86
CA PHE A 85 -12.05 -12.20 -21.39
C PHE A 85 -13.23 -12.56 -20.46
N ALA A 86 -13.10 -13.65 -19.68
CA ALA A 86 -14.04 -13.95 -18.61
C ALA A 86 -14.34 -12.73 -17.72
N ALA A 87 -15.63 -12.50 -17.44
CA ALA A 87 -16.09 -11.32 -16.71
C ALA A 87 -15.43 -11.19 -15.31
N LEU A 88 -15.20 -12.32 -14.64
CA LEU A 88 -14.56 -12.35 -13.32
C LEU A 88 -13.10 -11.89 -13.39
N ALA A 89 -12.32 -12.37 -14.37
CA ALA A 89 -10.94 -11.91 -14.57
C ALA A 89 -10.88 -10.40 -14.86
N LEU A 90 -11.81 -9.89 -15.68
CA LEU A 90 -11.92 -8.47 -15.98
C LEU A 90 -12.26 -7.66 -14.73
N ALA A 91 -13.19 -8.15 -13.90
CA ALA A 91 -13.57 -7.50 -12.64
C ALA A 91 -12.37 -7.40 -11.67
N VAL A 92 -11.59 -8.48 -11.50
CA VAL A 92 -10.38 -8.48 -10.66
C VAL A 92 -9.41 -7.39 -11.15
N LEU A 93 -9.13 -7.34 -12.46
CA LEU A 93 -8.25 -6.34 -13.06
C LEU A 93 -8.74 -4.91 -12.82
N LEU A 94 -10.02 -4.64 -13.13
CA LEU A 94 -10.59 -3.29 -13.04
C LEU A 94 -10.65 -2.78 -11.60
N ILE A 95 -11.06 -3.63 -10.65
CA ILE A 95 -11.09 -3.29 -9.23
C ILE A 95 -9.67 -2.97 -8.74
N PHE A 96 -8.71 -3.85 -9.03
CA PHE A 96 -7.33 -3.64 -8.60
C PHE A 96 -6.73 -2.38 -9.23
N ALA A 97 -6.85 -2.20 -10.55
CA ALA A 97 -6.34 -1.03 -11.25
C ALA A 97 -6.98 0.27 -10.74
N GLY A 98 -8.30 0.27 -10.51
CA GLY A 98 -9.02 1.41 -9.94
C GLY A 98 -8.50 1.81 -8.56
N GLN A 99 -8.28 0.83 -7.68
CA GLN A 99 -7.68 1.09 -6.36
C GLN A 99 -6.26 1.66 -6.48
N GLN A 100 -5.44 1.15 -7.39
CA GLN A 100 -4.08 1.66 -7.59
C GLN A 100 -4.07 3.11 -8.11
N ILE A 101 -4.99 3.47 -9.01
CA ILE A 101 -5.14 4.86 -9.47
C ILE A 101 -5.43 5.78 -8.28
N LEU A 102 -6.39 5.40 -7.42
CA LEU A 102 -6.73 6.19 -6.23
C LEU A 102 -5.55 6.34 -5.26
N ILE A 103 -4.77 5.28 -5.06
CA ILE A 103 -3.56 5.31 -4.23
C ILE A 103 -2.50 6.22 -4.85
N MET A 104 -2.24 6.11 -6.15
CA MET A 104 -1.24 6.92 -6.85
C MET A 104 -1.57 8.41 -6.80
N LEU A 105 -2.84 8.78 -6.89
CA LEU A 105 -3.29 10.17 -6.75
C LEU A 105 -3.01 10.73 -5.34
N ALA A 106 -3.03 9.88 -4.30
CA ALA A 106 -2.73 10.27 -2.93
C ALA A 106 -1.23 10.12 -2.55
N LEU A 107 -0.46 9.38 -3.36
CA LEU A 107 0.93 8.98 -3.05
C LEU A 107 1.87 10.16 -2.87
N LYS A 108 1.79 11.14 -3.78
CA LYS A 108 2.66 12.32 -3.77
C LYS A 108 2.54 13.09 -2.45
N GLN A 109 1.31 13.37 -2.01
CA GLN A 109 1.05 14.11 -0.78
C GLN A 109 1.53 13.36 0.46
N GLY A 110 1.35 12.03 0.50
CA GLY A 110 1.81 11.19 1.61
C GLY A 110 3.34 11.14 1.72
N ILE A 111 4.05 11.00 0.59
CA ILE A 111 5.51 10.95 0.57
C ILE A 111 6.10 12.32 0.92
N GLU A 112 5.62 13.39 0.30
CA GLU A 112 6.12 14.76 0.56
C GLU A 112 5.94 15.17 2.03
N GLY A 113 4.86 14.70 2.68
CA GLY A 113 4.59 14.97 4.09
C GLY A 113 5.62 14.38 5.07
N VAL A 114 6.36 13.35 4.67
CA VAL A 114 7.38 12.68 5.53
C VAL A 114 8.80 12.93 5.02
N ASP A 115 8.99 12.96 3.71
CA ASP A 115 10.31 13.12 3.11
C ASP A 115 10.81 14.57 3.20
N LEU A 116 9.95 15.54 2.89
CA LEU A 116 10.31 16.96 2.90
C LEU A 116 10.23 17.60 4.29
N VAL A 117 9.61 16.93 5.26
CA VAL A 117 9.51 17.42 6.64
C VAL A 117 10.70 16.89 7.45
N ALA A 118 11.43 17.78 8.10
CA ALA A 118 12.50 17.39 9.02
C ALA A 118 11.90 16.76 10.28
N SER A 119 12.53 15.70 10.81
CA SER A 119 12.01 14.97 11.98
C SER A 119 11.99 15.80 13.26
N ASP A 120 12.70 16.93 13.30
CA ASP A 120 12.77 17.93 14.37
C ASP A 120 11.89 19.17 14.12
N ALA A 121 11.19 19.24 12.97
CA ALA A 121 10.26 20.32 12.65
C ALA A 121 9.10 20.44 13.66
N GLY A 122 8.30 21.50 13.52
CA GLY A 122 7.12 21.72 14.36
C GLY A 122 6.22 20.47 14.41
N ILE A 123 5.91 20.00 15.62
CA ILE A 123 5.34 18.67 15.84
C ILE A 123 4.03 18.44 15.08
N GLY A 124 3.20 19.48 14.92
CA GLY A 124 1.97 19.39 14.13
C GLY A 124 2.22 18.90 12.71
N ARG A 125 3.25 19.44 12.02
CA ARG A 125 3.60 19.03 10.65
C ARG A 125 4.09 17.59 10.59
N VAL A 126 4.89 17.17 11.58
CA VAL A 126 5.39 15.78 11.67
C VAL A 126 4.22 14.81 11.87
N ARG A 127 3.24 15.17 12.71
CA ARG A 127 2.03 14.37 12.93
C ARG A 127 1.15 14.27 11.68
N ASP A 128 0.93 15.39 11.01
CA ASP A 128 0.10 15.44 9.79
C ASP A 128 0.70 14.57 8.68
N GLY A 129 2.01 14.70 8.45
CA GLY A 129 2.75 13.88 7.48
C GLY A 129 2.73 12.40 7.83
N LEU A 130 3.01 12.07 9.10
CA LEU A 130 3.02 10.70 9.59
C LEU A 130 1.63 10.03 9.50
N GLY A 131 0.58 10.75 9.90
CA GLY A 131 -0.79 10.28 9.81
C GLY A 131 -1.24 10.02 8.38
N ALA A 132 -0.92 10.94 7.46
CA ALA A 132 -1.22 10.79 6.03
C ALA A 132 -0.48 9.60 5.41
N LEU A 133 0.80 9.42 5.72
CA LEU A 133 1.59 8.30 5.21
C LEU A 133 1.08 6.96 5.76
N ALA A 134 0.82 6.88 7.06
CA ALA A 134 0.27 5.67 7.67
C ALA A 134 -1.10 5.30 7.09
N LEU A 135 -1.97 6.30 6.85
CA LEU A 135 -3.25 6.09 6.18
C LEU A 135 -3.07 5.51 4.77
N LEU A 136 -2.10 6.03 4.02
CA LEU A 136 -1.80 5.54 2.68
C LEU A 136 -1.29 4.10 2.69
N HIS A 137 -0.39 3.74 3.61
CA HIS A 137 0.09 2.37 3.75
C HIS A 137 -1.05 1.39 4.08
N HIS A 138 -1.99 1.77 4.95
CA HIS A 138 -3.14 0.92 5.26
C HIS A 138 -4.14 0.80 4.10
N ARG A 139 -4.31 1.86 3.30
CA ARG A 139 -5.06 1.78 2.03
C ARG A 139 -4.37 0.84 1.03
N GLY A 140 -3.05 0.89 0.96
CA GLY A 140 -2.24 -0.06 0.21
C GLY A 140 -2.45 -1.50 0.67
N LEU A 141 -2.37 -1.75 1.98
CA LEU A 141 -2.64 -3.06 2.58
C LEU A 141 -4.03 -3.58 2.21
N LEU A 142 -5.06 -2.75 2.40
CA LEU A 142 -6.44 -3.10 2.08
C LEU A 142 -6.61 -3.41 0.60
N SER A 143 -5.99 -2.61 -0.29
CA SER A 143 -6.03 -2.86 -1.73
C SER A 143 -5.41 -4.20 -2.08
N MET A 144 -4.20 -4.51 -1.59
CA MET A 144 -3.54 -5.78 -1.88
C MET A 144 -4.30 -6.98 -1.30
N ALA A 145 -4.84 -6.86 -0.08
CA ALA A 145 -5.66 -7.90 0.54
C ALA A 145 -6.97 -8.14 -0.24
N SER A 146 -7.65 -7.08 -0.67
CA SER A 146 -8.87 -7.21 -1.49
C SER A 146 -8.58 -7.77 -2.89
N GLY A 147 -7.45 -7.40 -3.50
CA GLY A 147 -6.99 -7.96 -4.76
C GLY A 147 -6.66 -9.44 -4.65
N LEU A 148 -5.98 -9.86 -3.57
CA LEU A 148 -5.76 -11.27 -3.27
C LEU A 148 -7.08 -12.03 -3.09
N ALA A 149 -8.01 -11.49 -2.30
CA ALA A 149 -9.31 -12.11 -2.09
C ALA A 149 -10.07 -12.28 -3.42
N ALA A 150 -10.08 -11.26 -4.27
CA ALA A 150 -10.69 -11.32 -5.60
C ALA A 150 -10.00 -12.36 -6.51
N GLN A 151 -8.67 -12.44 -6.45
CA GLN A 151 -7.90 -13.46 -7.17
C GLN A 151 -8.21 -14.88 -6.67
N MET A 152 -8.35 -15.08 -5.36
CA MET A 152 -8.74 -16.37 -4.80
C MET A 152 -10.16 -16.76 -5.23
N CYS A 153 -11.10 -15.80 -5.27
CA CYS A 153 -12.44 -16.06 -5.82
C CYS A 153 -12.37 -16.48 -7.29
N PHE A 154 -11.53 -15.82 -8.11
CA PHE A 154 -11.31 -16.21 -9.51
C PHE A 154 -10.71 -17.62 -9.67
N LEU A 155 -9.89 -18.08 -8.72
CA LEU A 155 -9.31 -19.42 -8.77
C LEU A 155 -10.29 -20.55 -8.42
N VAL A 156 -11.36 -20.23 -7.69
CA VAL A 156 -12.31 -21.22 -7.14
C VAL A 156 -13.62 -21.29 -7.96
N LEU A 157 -13.96 -20.22 -8.70
CA LEU A 157 -15.16 -20.10 -9.52
C LEU A 157 -14.89 -20.34 -11.00
#